data_AF-A0A821Z572-F1
#
_entry.id   AF-A0A821Z572-F1
#
_cell.length_a   1.000
_cell.length_b   1.000
_cell.length_c   1.000
_cell.angle_alpha   90.00
_cell.angle_beta   90.00
_cell.angle_gamma   90.00
#
_symmetry.space_group_name_H-M   'P 1'
#
loop_
_entity.id
_entity.type
_entity.pdbx_description
1 polymer ?
#
loop_
_entity_poly.entity_id
_entity_poly.type
_entity_poly.pdbx_seq_one_letter_code
_entity_poly.pdbx_strand_id
1 'polypeptide(L)'
;MNYVQFLKHHAPINELIDEIDNPTRTKLSTINDNSPRISSNQSINNQLDYKLRRTLSDSYKQLRRSFKQEDIKNSGSIPIMIFKNILNEYKCHLNDEEFYQLASQLDTKMDGTINYNYFMQQYLKNT
;
A
#
# COMPACT_ATOMS: atom_id res chain seq x y z
N MET A 1 10.53 -0.77 12.78
CA MET A 1 9.15 -0.99 13.30
C MET A 1 8.50 -2.11 12.50
N ASN A 2 7.56 -2.88 13.05
CA ASN A 2 6.74 -3.80 12.25
C ASN A 2 5.40 -3.14 11.89
N TYR A 3 4.70 -3.64 10.88
CA TYR A 3 3.44 -3.07 10.38
C TYR A 3 2.41 -2.84 11.50
N VAL A 4 2.29 -3.81 12.43
CA VAL A 4 1.39 -3.71 13.59
C VAL A 4 1.78 -2.56 14.52
N GLN A 5 3.07 -2.35 14.79
CA GLN A 5 3.58 -1.25 15.61
C GLN A 5 3.43 0.10 14.90
N PHE A 6 3.56 0.14 13.57
CA PHE A 6 3.28 1.35 12.79
C PHE A 6 1.80 1.71 12.85
N LEU A 7 0.89 0.76 12.62
CA LEU A 7 -0.55 0.99 12.77
C LEU A 7 -0.87 1.46 14.19
N LYS A 8 -0.30 0.85 15.23
CA LYS A 8 -0.50 1.32 16.61
C LYS A 8 -0.02 2.75 16.86
N HIS A 9 1.00 3.20 16.14
CA HIS A 9 1.61 4.52 16.32
C HIS A 9 0.97 5.60 15.43
N HIS A 10 0.47 5.24 14.25
CA HIS A 10 0.02 6.19 13.22
C HIS A 10 -1.45 6.05 12.82
N ALA A 11 -2.09 4.89 13.02
CA ALA A 11 -3.54 4.79 13.00
C ALA A 11 -4.02 5.07 14.42
N PRO A 12 -4.81 6.12 14.69
CA PRO A 12 -5.37 6.31 16.01
C PRO A 12 -6.26 5.10 16.29
N ILE A 13 -5.81 4.22 17.18
CA ILE A 13 -6.54 3.01 17.61
C ILE A 13 -7.95 3.37 18.12
N ASN A 14 -8.18 4.64 18.48
CA ASN A 14 -9.47 5.17 18.88
C ASN A 14 -10.43 5.48 17.72
N GLU A 15 -10.00 5.64 16.47
CA GLU A 15 -10.93 5.94 15.36
C GLU A 15 -11.67 4.69 14.84
N LEU A 16 -11.14 3.48 15.02
CA LEU A 16 -11.81 2.24 14.59
C LEU A 16 -12.95 1.81 15.52
N ILE A 17 -13.02 2.35 16.74
CA ILE A 17 -14.05 2.00 17.72
C ILE A 17 -15.32 2.84 17.49
N ASP A 18 -15.17 4.08 17.03
CA ASP A 18 -16.30 5.00 16.84
C ASP A 18 -17.10 4.76 15.53
N GLU A 19 -16.55 4.01 14.56
CA GLU A 19 -17.25 3.71 13.29
C GLU A 19 -18.36 2.65 13.41
N ILE A 20 -18.35 1.82 14.47
CA ILE A 20 -19.41 0.82 14.68
C ILE A 20 -20.70 1.48 15.19
N ASP A 21 -20.58 2.63 15.88
CA ASP A 21 -21.71 3.28 16.56
C ASP A 21 -22.23 4.56 15.87
N ASN A 22 -21.58 5.10 14.83
CA ASN A 22 -22.07 6.35 14.21
C ASN A 22 -21.64 6.60 12.74
N PRO A 23 -22.51 6.36 11.72
CA PRO A 23 -22.12 6.38 10.31
C PRO A 23 -22.03 7.78 9.66
N THR A 24 -21.93 8.89 10.40
CA THR A 24 -22.14 10.23 9.81
C THR A 24 -21.14 11.35 10.19
N ARG A 25 -19.82 11.12 10.16
CA ARG A 25 -18.86 12.25 10.19
C ARG A 25 -17.82 12.25 9.07
N THR A 26 -18.19 12.93 7.98
CA THR A 26 -17.26 13.73 7.18
C THR A 26 -16.88 14.99 7.98
N LYS A 27 -15.58 15.22 8.26
CA LYS A 27 -15.01 16.57 8.48
C LYS A 27 -13.53 16.56 8.06
N LEU A 28 -13.21 17.00 6.84
CA LEU A 28 -12.61 18.32 6.58
C LEU A 28 -12.35 19.15 7.85
N SER A 29 -11.08 19.37 8.15
CA SER A 29 -10.61 20.47 8.98
C SER A 29 -9.85 21.48 8.12
N THR A 30 -10.39 22.69 8.11
CA THR A 30 -9.85 23.91 7.52
C THR A 30 -8.57 24.34 8.26
N ILE A 31 -7.44 24.46 7.55
CA ILE A 31 -6.36 25.39 7.93
C ILE A 31 -5.97 26.18 6.68
N ASN A 32 -6.19 27.48 6.76
CA ASN A 32 -5.86 28.48 5.76
C ASN A 32 -4.37 28.85 5.91
N ASP A 33 -3.48 28.09 5.26
CA ASP A 33 -2.05 28.40 5.12
C ASP A 33 -1.72 28.54 3.62
N ASN A 34 -1.59 29.77 3.12
CA ASN A 34 -1.19 30.08 1.73
C ASN A 34 0.32 29.88 1.47
N SER A 35 0.90 28.80 1.96
CA SER A 35 2.17 28.28 1.43
C SER A 35 1.85 27.11 0.50
N PRO A 36 2.48 26.99 -0.68
CA PRO A 36 2.40 25.77 -1.46
C PRO A 36 3.13 24.67 -0.68
N ARG A 37 2.45 24.06 0.29
CA ARG A 37 2.80 22.74 0.80
C ARG A 37 2.59 21.79 -0.36
N ILE A 38 3.57 21.70 -1.28
CA ILE A 38 3.76 20.47 -2.02
C ILE A 38 4.13 19.46 -0.93
N SER A 39 3.08 18.88 -0.34
CA SER A 39 3.13 18.10 0.87
C SER A 39 4.09 16.97 0.60
N SER A 40 5.14 16.82 1.41
CA SER A 40 6.14 15.76 1.31
C SER A 40 5.54 14.39 0.94
N ASN A 41 4.36 14.09 1.47
CA ASN A 41 3.57 12.89 1.13
C ASN A 41 3.22 12.75 -0.36
N GLN A 42 2.84 13.82 -1.07
CA GLN A 42 2.62 13.77 -2.52
C GLN A 42 3.93 13.52 -3.28
N SER A 43 5.02 14.18 -2.89
CA SER A 43 6.33 13.98 -3.51
C SER A 43 6.87 12.56 -3.30
N ILE A 44 6.67 11.98 -2.12
CA ILE A 44 7.09 10.61 -1.78
C ILE A 44 6.23 9.58 -2.54
N ASN A 45 4.90 9.76 -2.60
CA ASN A 45 4.02 8.88 -3.38
C ASN A 45 4.44 8.84 -4.86
N ASN A 46 4.78 10.00 -5.44
CA ASN A 46 5.24 10.07 -6.82
C ASN A 46 6.58 9.33 -7.04
N GLN A 47 7.49 9.37 -6.06
CA GLN A 47 8.77 8.65 -6.13
C GLN A 47 8.60 7.13 -6.01
N LEU A 48 7.73 6.68 -5.10
CA LEU A 48 7.40 5.28 -4.90
C LEU A 48 6.74 4.70 -6.16
N ASP A 49 5.76 5.39 -6.74
CA ASP A 49 5.10 4.99 -7.98
C ASP A 49 6.09 4.86 -9.14
N TYR A 50 6.97 5.84 -9.31
CA TYR A 50 8.01 5.79 -10.33
C TYR A 50 8.93 4.59 -10.12
N LYS A 51 9.36 4.34 -8.88
CA LYS A 51 10.23 3.21 -8.54
C LYS A 51 9.57 1.87 -8.87
N LEU A 52 8.31 1.67 -8.46
CA LEU A 52 7.53 0.47 -8.74
C LEU A 52 7.38 0.23 -10.25
N ARG A 53 6.97 1.25 -11.00
CA ARG A 53 6.84 1.16 -12.46
C ARG A 53 8.17 0.81 -13.11
N ARG A 54 9.25 1.49 -12.73
CA ARG A 54 10.57 1.29 -13.33
C ARG A 54 11.14 -0.10 -13.08
N THR A 55 10.92 -0.68 -11.90
CA THR A 55 11.52 -1.98 -11.54
C THR A 55 10.68 -3.18 -11.97
N LEU A 56 9.36 -3.04 -12.00
CA LEU A 56 8.46 -4.19 -12.15
C LEU A 56 7.77 -4.30 -13.52
N SER A 57 7.67 -3.21 -14.29
CA SER A 57 6.87 -3.21 -15.54
C SER A 57 7.36 -4.24 -16.57
N ASP A 58 8.68 -4.36 -16.75
CA ASP A 58 9.28 -5.30 -17.72
C ASP A 58 8.99 -6.76 -17.38
N SER A 59 8.73 -7.06 -16.10
CA SER A 59 8.47 -8.41 -15.59
C SER A 59 7.00 -8.65 -15.24
N TYR A 60 6.07 -7.83 -15.76
CA TYR A 60 4.65 -7.88 -15.42
C TYR A 60 4.06 -9.31 -15.46
N LYS A 61 4.33 -10.08 -16.52
CA LYS A 61 3.75 -11.42 -16.70
C LYS A 61 4.32 -12.42 -15.70
N GLN A 62 5.62 -12.36 -15.44
CA GLN A 62 6.31 -13.22 -14.48
C GLN A 62 5.87 -12.88 -13.06
N LEU A 63 5.85 -11.59 -12.71
CA LEU A 63 5.41 -11.10 -11.41
C LEU A 63 3.98 -11.55 -11.09
N ARG A 64 3.07 -11.44 -12.07
CA ARG A 64 1.70 -11.96 -11.93
C ARG A 64 1.65 -13.47 -11.67
N ARG A 65 2.56 -14.25 -12.28
CA ARG A 65 2.64 -15.70 -12.06
C ARG A 65 3.14 -16.01 -10.66
N SER A 66 4.16 -15.31 -10.16
CA SER A 66 4.65 -15.47 -8.79
C SER A 66 3.55 -15.22 -7.76
N PHE A 67 2.77 -14.14 -7.93
CA PHE A 67 1.61 -13.90 -7.04
C PHE A 67 0.58 -15.04 -7.08
N LYS A 68 0.26 -15.55 -8.27
CA LYS A 68 -0.68 -16.67 -8.42
C LYS A 68 -0.16 -17.97 -7.82
N GLN A 69 1.16 -18.20 -7.80
CA GLN A 69 1.75 -19.39 -7.19
C GLN A 69 1.57 -19.38 -5.66
N GLU A 70 1.67 -18.20 -5.04
CA GLU A 70 1.49 -18.04 -3.59
C GLU A 70 0.01 -17.98 -3.17
N ASP A 71 -0.88 -17.59 -4.08
CA ASP A 71 -2.33 -17.53 -3.85
C ASP A 71 -3.00 -18.90 -4.09
N ILE A 72 -2.70 -19.87 -3.23
CA ILE A 72 -3.21 -21.25 -3.30
C ILE A 72 -4.74 -21.31 -3.41
N LYS A 73 -5.44 -20.36 -2.76
CA LYS A 73 -6.91 -20.28 -2.74
C LYS A 73 -7.50 -19.56 -3.95
N ASN A 74 -6.68 -19.02 -4.87
CA ASN A 74 -7.09 -18.17 -5.98
C ASN A 74 -8.00 -17.01 -5.54
N SER A 75 -7.71 -16.43 -4.38
CA SER A 75 -8.48 -15.37 -3.75
C SER A 75 -8.23 -13.98 -4.35
N GLY A 76 -7.11 -13.81 -5.06
CA GLY A 76 -6.64 -12.52 -5.53
C GLY A 76 -5.85 -11.72 -4.49
N SER A 77 -5.57 -12.32 -3.32
CA SER A 77 -4.79 -11.72 -2.23
C SER A 77 -3.75 -12.69 -1.68
N ILE A 78 -2.68 -12.14 -1.11
CA ILE A 78 -1.62 -12.90 -0.42
C ILE A 78 -1.19 -12.22 0.88
N PRO A 79 -0.58 -12.93 1.83
CA PRO A 79 -0.05 -12.30 3.05
C PRO A 79 0.99 -11.22 2.74
N ILE A 80 0.99 -10.13 3.52
CA ILE A 80 1.89 -8.98 3.33
C ILE A 80 3.37 -9.35 3.29
N MET A 81 3.80 -10.34 4.09
CA MET A 81 5.19 -10.79 4.13
C MET A 81 5.59 -11.52 2.84
N ILE A 82 4.67 -12.29 2.26
CA ILE A 82 4.89 -12.95 0.97
C ILE A 82 4.97 -11.90 -0.15
N PHE A 83 4.11 -10.89 -0.10
CA PHE A 83 4.17 -9.76 -1.03
C PHE A 83 5.53 -9.06 -0.98
N LYS A 84 6.06 -8.76 0.23
CA LYS A 84 7.40 -8.18 0.41
C LYS A 84 8.51 -9.05 -0.21
N ASN A 85 8.44 -10.36 0.00
CA ASN A 85 9.43 -11.30 -0.52
C ASN A 85 9.44 -11.30 -2.04
N ILE A 86 8.27 -11.37 -2.67
CA ILE A 86 8.15 -11.30 -4.12
C ILE A 86 8.74 -9.98 -4.65
N LEU A 87 8.43 -8.81 -4.06
CA LEU A 87 9.03 -7.55 -4.52
C LEU A 87 10.57 -7.57 -4.49
N ASN A 88 11.16 -8.18 -3.45
CA ASN A 88 12.60 -8.33 -3.34
C ASN A 88 13.21 -9.26 -4.41
N GLU A 89 12.53 -10.36 -4.75
CA GLU A 89 12.95 -11.27 -5.83
C GLU A 89 13.03 -10.56 -7.19
N TYR A 90 12.13 -9.61 -7.43
CA TYR A 90 12.11 -8.78 -8.63
C TYR A 90 12.98 -7.52 -8.50
N LYS A 91 13.92 -7.49 -7.55
CA LYS A 91 14.88 -6.39 -7.31
C LYS A 91 14.21 -5.05 -7.00
N CYS A 92 12.95 -5.05 -6.59
CA CYS A 92 12.24 -3.88 -6.12
C CYS A 92 12.46 -3.72 -4.61
N HIS A 93 13.66 -3.27 -4.24
CA HIS A 93 14.03 -3.06 -2.84
C HIS A 93 13.39 -1.78 -2.31
N LEU A 94 12.32 -1.94 -1.54
CA LEU A 94 11.71 -0.85 -0.79
C LEU A 94 12.32 -0.78 0.60
N ASN A 95 12.64 0.43 1.05
CA ASN A 95 12.96 0.64 2.46
C ASN A 95 11.68 0.45 3.31
N ASP A 96 11.85 0.44 4.63
CA ASP A 96 10.74 0.19 5.54
C ASP A 96 9.61 1.23 5.36
N GLU A 97 9.93 2.52 5.25
CA GLU A 97 8.93 3.59 5.08
C GLU A 97 8.16 3.46 3.76
N GLU A 98 8.87 3.26 2.64
CA GLU A 98 8.28 3.02 1.31
C GLU A 98 7.36 1.80 1.31
N PHE A 99 7.81 0.70 1.95
CA PHE A 99 7.00 -0.52 2.04
C PHE A 99 5.76 -0.30 2.91
N TYR A 100 5.87 0.44 4.01
CA TYR A 100 4.73 0.73 4.87
C TYR A 100 3.70 1.64 4.20
N GLN A 101 4.16 2.64 3.45
CA GLN A 101 3.29 3.48 2.64
C GLN A 101 2.56 2.68 1.57
N LEU A 102 3.26 1.76 0.89
CA LEU A 102 2.62 0.88 -0.08
C LEU A 102 1.61 -0.06 0.57
N ALA A 103 1.98 -0.69 1.69
CA ALA A 103 1.14 -1.63 2.40
C ALA A 103 -0.14 -0.98 2.94
N SER A 104 -0.06 0.24 3.50
CA SER A 104 -1.23 0.95 4.02
C SER A 104 -2.24 1.32 2.92
N GLN A 105 -1.78 1.52 1.69
CA GLN A 105 -2.64 1.76 0.53
C GLN A 105 -3.31 0.48 -0.01
N LEU A 106 -2.72 -0.68 0.26
CA LEU A 106 -3.16 -1.96 -0.32
C LEU A 106 -3.95 -2.83 0.66
N ASP A 107 -3.57 -2.86 1.94
CA ASP A 107 -4.27 -3.57 3.03
C ASP A 107 -5.38 -2.69 3.63
N THR A 108 -6.34 -2.33 2.77
CA THR A 108 -7.47 -1.46 3.15
C THR A 108 -8.41 -2.10 4.17
N LYS A 109 -8.39 -3.43 4.30
CA LYS A 109 -9.20 -4.18 5.26
C LYS A 109 -8.48 -4.44 6.59
N MET A 110 -7.20 -4.08 6.68
CA MET A 110 -6.34 -4.34 7.83
C MET A 110 -6.32 -5.81 8.26
N ASP A 111 -6.44 -6.72 7.29
CA ASP A 111 -6.46 -8.17 7.52
C ASP A 111 -5.07 -8.82 7.33
N GLY A 112 -4.05 -8.02 7.07
CA GLY A 112 -2.68 -8.46 6.84
C GLY A 112 -2.45 -9.07 5.45
N THR A 113 -3.42 -8.92 4.53
CA THR A 113 -3.33 -9.41 3.16
C THR A 113 -3.31 -8.27 2.14
N ILE A 114 -2.64 -8.52 1.02
CA ILE A 114 -2.46 -7.58 -0.07
C ILE A 114 -3.22 -8.10 -1.28
N ASN A 115 -4.16 -7.32 -1.79
CA ASN A 115 -4.81 -7.58 -3.06
C ASN A 115 -3.83 -7.28 -4.22
N TYR A 116 -3.12 -8.32 -4.67
CA TYR A 116 -2.12 -8.16 -5.70
C TYR A 116 -2.74 -7.83 -7.06
N ASN A 117 -4.00 -8.21 -7.33
CA ASN A 117 -4.67 -7.83 -8.59
C ASN A 117 -4.86 -6.31 -8.68
N TYR A 118 -5.29 -5.69 -7.58
CA TYR A 118 -5.40 -4.24 -7.47
C TYR A 118 -4.04 -3.57 -7.60
N PHE A 119 -3.02 -4.05 -6.88
CA PHE A 119 -1.64 -3.56 -7.03
C PHE A 119 -1.16 -3.60 -8.49
N MET A 120 -1.30 -4.73 -9.17
CA MET A 120 -0.87 -4.88 -10.57
C MET A 120 -1.62 -3.93 -11.50
N GLN A 121 -2.90 -3.66 -11.23
CA GLN A 121 -3.70 -2.73 -12.02
C GLN A 121 -3.29 -1.28 -11.80
N GLN A 122 -3.14 -0.85 -10.54
CA GLN A 122 -2.87 0.54 -10.20
C GLN A 122 -1.46 0.96 -10.58
N TYR A 123 -0.46 0.14 -10.23
CA TYR A 123 0.93 0.56 -10.34
C TYR A 123 1.58 0.12 -11.66
N LEU A 124 1.10 -0.95 -12.33
CA LEU A 124 1.87 -1.57 -13.43
C LEU A 124 1.11 -1.71 -14.75
N LYS A 125 -0.18 -1.40 -14.80
CA LYS A 125 -0.93 -1.40 -16.07
C LYS A 125 -0.64 -0.10 -16.81
N ASN A 126 -0.03 -0.18 -17.98
CA ASN A 126 0.01 0.95 -18.92
C ASN A 126 -1.39 1.07 -19.56
N THR A 127 -2.10 2.15 -19.24
CA THR A 127 -3.19 2.67 -20.09
C THR A 127 -2.61 3.57 -21.16
#